data_AF-A0A7J4S1X6-F1
#
_entry.id   AF-A0A7J4S1X6-F1
#
_cell.length_a   1.000
_cell.length_b   1.000
_cell.length_c   1.000
_cell.angle_alpha   90.00
_cell.angle_beta   90.00
_cell.angle_gamma   90.00
#
_symmetry.space_group_name_H-M   'P 1'
#
loop_
_entity.id
_entity.type
_entity.pdbx_description
1 polymer ?
#
loop_
_entity_poly.entity_id
_entity_poly.type
_entity_poly.pdbx_seq_one_letter_code
_entity_poly.pdbx_strand_id
1 'polypeptide(L)'
;MPRISVDELEIPYSVAYRDIEYPRLEFKTGELLVVMPEGKEDVEEIIEKHAAWIRRKRLAISAAVARSEKRKLVERSVPELKKLVHALVDKIGREHDFQVGRTFFRKMNSKWASHSRNTNLTINSTLRFLPSSLVEYVVFHEMAHSAEMKHNERF
;
A
#
# COMPACT_ATOMS: atom_id res chain seq x y z
N MET A 1 14.04 -10.82 -19.26
CA MET A 1 13.82 -11.02 -17.81
C MET A 1 13.55 -12.50 -17.58
N PRO A 2 14.21 -13.14 -16.61
CA PRO A 2 13.96 -14.53 -16.29
C PRO A 2 12.54 -14.71 -15.73
N ARG A 3 12.02 -15.93 -15.87
CA ARG A 3 10.69 -16.32 -15.42
C ARG A 3 10.77 -17.60 -14.63
N ILE A 4 9.92 -17.73 -13.65
CA ILE A 4 9.73 -18.98 -12.91
C ILE A 4 8.29 -19.44 -13.04
N SER A 5 8.10 -20.76 -13.18
CA SER A 5 6.79 -21.39 -13.11
C SER A 5 6.47 -21.68 -11.65
N VAL A 6 5.43 -21.07 -11.13
CA VAL A 6 4.88 -21.38 -9.79
C VAL A 6 3.44 -21.81 -9.99
N ASP A 7 3.16 -23.11 -9.83
CA ASP A 7 1.85 -23.72 -10.08
C ASP A 7 1.27 -23.31 -11.45
N GLU A 8 2.04 -23.52 -12.52
CA GLU A 8 1.69 -23.23 -13.92
C GLU A 8 1.56 -21.73 -14.28
N LEU A 9 1.80 -20.83 -13.32
CA LEU A 9 1.85 -19.39 -13.57
C LEU A 9 3.28 -18.95 -13.84
N GLU A 10 3.52 -18.41 -15.04
CA GLU A 10 4.78 -17.71 -15.33
C GLU A 10 4.84 -16.37 -14.59
N ILE A 11 5.84 -16.23 -13.72
CA ILE A 11 6.07 -15.01 -12.95
C ILE A 11 7.42 -14.42 -13.39
N PRO A 12 7.44 -13.20 -13.97
CA PRO A 12 8.69 -12.52 -14.24
C PRO A 12 9.35 -12.13 -12.92
N TYR A 13 10.66 -12.36 -12.83
CA TYR A 13 11.43 -11.92 -11.69
C TYR A 13 12.70 -11.18 -12.10
N SER A 14 13.18 -10.36 -11.17
CA SER A 14 14.47 -9.68 -11.21
C SER A 14 15.21 -9.92 -9.91
N VAL A 15 16.54 -9.84 -9.95
CA VAL A 15 17.40 -10.03 -8.78
C VAL A 15 18.17 -8.74 -8.53
N ALA A 16 18.24 -8.31 -7.27
CA ALA A 16 19.06 -7.19 -6.84
C ALA A 16 19.91 -7.59 -5.65
N TYR A 17 21.22 -7.35 -5.74
CA TYR A 17 22.16 -7.54 -4.64
C TYR A 17 22.25 -6.27 -3.81
N ARG A 18 22.21 -6.41 -2.49
CA ARG A 18 22.27 -5.29 -1.52
C ARG A 18 23.01 -5.72 -0.26
N ASP A 19 23.52 -4.73 0.46
CA ASP A 19 24.06 -4.89 1.82
C ASP A 19 22.92 -5.19 2.81
N ILE A 20 22.54 -6.46 2.91
CA ILE A 20 21.51 -6.99 3.80
C ILE A 20 21.94 -8.37 4.32
N GLU A 21 21.47 -8.73 5.51
CA GLU A 21 21.82 -10.02 6.13
C GLU A 21 21.00 -11.20 5.57
N TYR A 22 19.73 -10.96 5.23
CA TYR A 22 18.79 -12.01 4.82
C TYR A 22 18.10 -11.69 3.49
N PRO A 23 17.87 -12.69 2.62
CA PRO A 23 17.08 -12.51 1.40
C PRO A 23 15.68 -11.97 1.69
N ARG A 24 15.16 -11.15 0.76
CA ARG A 24 13.83 -10.56 0.83
C ARG A 24 13.13 -10.65 -0.53
N LEU A 25 11.83 -10.91 -0.49
CA LEU A 25 10.98 -10.88 -1.68
C LEU A 25 10.10 -9.63 -1.69
N GLU A 26 10.09 -8.91 -2.81
CA GLU A 26 9.17 -7.81 -3.09
C GLU A 26 8.31 -8.15 -4.30
N PHE A 27 6.99 -8.25 -4.13
CA PHE A 27 6.08 -8.50 -5.25
C PHE A 27 5.24 -7.25 -5.52
N LYS A 28 5.53 -6.54 -6.61
CA LYS A 28 4.81 -5.31 -6.99
C LYS A 28 4.21 -5.48 -8.39
N THR A 29 2.89 -5.33 -8.48
CA THR A 29 2.16 -5.19 -9.76
C THR A 29 2.57 -6.21 -10.83
N GLY A 30 2.74 -7.48 -10.45
CA GLY A 30 3.06 -8.56 -11.39
C GLY A 30 4.55 -8.85 -11.60
N GLU A 31 5.45 -8.06 -11.01
CA GLU A 31 6.90 -8.33 -11.00
C GLU A 31 7.39 -8.73 -9.60
N LEU A 32 8.13 -9.84 -9.53
CA LEU A 32 8.80 -10.31 -8.33
C LEU A 32 10.26 -9.82 -8.33
N LEU A 33 10.65 -9.06 -7.32
CA LEU A 33 12.05 -8.70 -7.08
C LEU A 33 12.58 -9.56 -5.93
N VAL A 34 13.63 -10.34 -6.21
CA VAL A 34 14.39 -11.08 -5.22
C VAL A 34 15.59 -10.23 -4.81
N VAL A 35 15.61 -9.78 -3.57
CA VAL A 35 16.71 -9.00 -3.01
C VAL A 35 17.62 -9.95 -2.24
N MET A 36 18.89 -10.04 -2.65
CA MET A 36 19.87 -10.98 -2.12
C MET A 36 21.01 -10.24 -1.39
N PRO A 37 21.57 -10.84 -0.31
CA PRO A 37 22.88 -10.43 0.20
C PRO A 37 23.98 -10.59 -0.85
N GLU A 38 25.03 -9.80 -0.77
CA GLU A 38 26.20 -9.97 -1.63
C GLU A 38 26.87 -11.35 -1.41
N GLY A 39 27.32 -11.98 -2.50
CA GLY A 39 28.02 -13.28 -2.46
C GLY A 39 27.13 -14.52 -2.26
N LYS A 40 25.81 -14.38 -2.27
CA LYS A 40 24.83 -15.49 -2.23
C LYS A 40 24.23 -15.72 -3.60
N GLU A 41 24.19 -16.95 -4.11
CA GLU A 41 23.75 -17.22 -5.49
C GLU A 41 22.47 -18.06 -5.60
N ASP A 42 21.99 -18.66 -4.51
CA ASP A 42 20.86 -19.60 -4.51
C ASP A 42 19.48 -18.91 -4.62
N VAL A 43 19.25 -18.15 -5.69
CA VAL A 43 18.01 -17.39 -5.93
C VAL A 43 16.81 -18.33 -6.08
N GLU A 44 16.97 -19.41 -6.83
CA GLU A 44 15.93 -20.40 -7.12
C GLU A 44 15.43 -21.07 -5.84
N GLU A 45 16.34 -21.43 -4.91
CA GLU A 45 15.98 -22.04 -3.62
C GLU A 45 15.10 -21.10 -2.79
N ILE A 46 15.43 -19.80 -2.75
CA ILE A 46 14.62 -18.80 -2.04
C ILE A 46 13.23 -18.69 -2.67
N ILE A 47 13.14 -18.73 -4.00
CA ILE A 47 11.84 -18.65 -4.68
C ILE A 47 11.01 -19.91 -4.38
N GLU A 48 11.59 -21.11 -4.49
CA GLU A 48 10.91 -22.38 -4.22
C GLU A 48 10.38 -22.42 -2.78
N LYS A 49 11.22 -22.05 -1.81
CA LYS A 49 10.85 -21.95 -0.39
C LYS A 49 9.65 -21.04 -0.15
N HIS A 50 9.45 -20.03 -0.99
CA HIS A 50 8.37 -19.05 -0.89
C HIS A 50 7.28 -19.21 -1.97
N ALA A 51 7.29 -20.28 -2.76
CA ALA A 51 6.36 -20.50 -3.88
C ALA A 51 4.89 -20.29 -3.50
N ALA A 52 4.46 -20.88 -2.38
CA ALA A 52 3.09 -20.72 -1.89
C ALA A 52 2.72 -19.25 -1.54
N TRP A 53 3.66 -18.48 -0.98
CA TRP A 53 3.46 -17.06 -0.71
C TRP A 53 3.39 -16.25 -2.01
N ILE A 54 4.30 -16.52 -2.95
CA ILE A 54 4.36 -15.88 -4.26
C ILE A 54 3.03 -16.09 -5.01
N ARG A 55 2.53 -17.33 -5.04
CA ARG A 55 1.23 -17.66 -5.65
C ARG A 55 0.08 -16.87 -5.06
N ARG A 56 -0.08 -16.90 -3.73
CA ARG A 56 -1.15 -16.16 -3.05
C ARG A 56 -1.09 -14.67 -3.38
N LYS A 57 0.13 -14.09 -3.39
CA LYS A 57 0.33 -12.69 -3.76
C LYS A 57 0.01 -12.42 -5.22
N ARG A 58 0.40 -13.28 -6.16
CA ARG A 58 0.09 -13.14 -7.59
C ARG A 58 -1.41 -13.09 -7.82
N LEU A 59 -2.17 -14.02 -7.22
CA LEU A 59 -3.62 -14.07 -7.31
C LEU A 59 -4.27 -12.80 -6.73
N ALA A 60 -3.83 -12.38 -5.55
CA ALA A 60 -4.35 -11.16 -4.91
C ALA A 60 -4.08 -9.90 -5.74
N ILE A 61 -2.86 -9.75 -6.28
CA ILE A 61 -2.48 -8.63 -7.15
C ILE A 61 -3.30 -8.66 -8.44
N SER A 62 -3.40 -9.81 -9.09
CA SER A 62 -4.16 -9.96 -10.34
C SER A 62 -5.64 -9.57 -10.15
N ALA A 63 -6.28 -10.08 -9.10
CA ALA A 63 -7.64 -9.73 -8.75
C ALA A 63 -7.80 -8.25 -8.39
N ALA A 64 -6.79 -7.63 -7.75
CA ALA A 64 -6.80 -6.19 -7.47
C ALA A 64 -6.70 -5.35 -8.75
N VAL A 65 -5.80 -5.72 -9.67
CA VAL A 65 -5.63 -5.05 -10.98
C VAL A 65 -6.91 -5.14 -11.79
N ALA A 66 -7.48 -6.34 -11.95
CA ALA A 66 -8.74 -6.52 -12.68
C ALA A 66 -9.91 -5.74 -12.06
N ARG A 67 -9.98 -5.62 -10.73
CA ARG A 67 -10.97 -4.76 -10.06
C ARG A 67 -10.71 -3.27 -10.27
N SER A 68 -9.45 -2.87 -10.45
CA SER A 68 -9.07 -1.47 -10.65
C SER A 68 -9.39 -0.97 -12.06
N GLU A 69 -9.29 -1.80 -13.09
CA GLU A 69 -9.60 -1.44 -14.49
C GLU A 69 -11.04 -0.97 -14.67
N LYS A 70 -11.97 -1.49 -13.86
CA LYS A 70 -13.39 -1.11 -13.88
C LYS A 70 -13.66 0.21 -13.15
N ARG A 71 -12.69 0.76 -12.41
CA ARG A 71 -12.86 1.98 -11.62
C ARG A 71 -12.47 3.18 -12.44
N LYS A 72 -13.36 4.17 -12.48
CA LYS A 72 -13.06 5.48 -13.06
C LYS A 72 -12.28 6.32 -12.06
N LEU A 73 -11.17 6.89 -12.52
CA LEU A 73 -10.49 7.94 -11.79
C LEU A 73 -11.33 9.22 -11.88
N VAL A 74 -11.21 10.05 -10.85
CA VAL A 74 -11.78 11.40 -10.82
C VAL A 74 -10.64 12.37 -11.03
N GLU A 75 -10.88 13.53 -11.63
CA GLU A 75 -9.88 14.59 -11.66
C GLU A 75 -10.29 15.72 -10.73
N ARG A 76 -9.58 15.84 -9.61
CA ARG A 76 -9.70 16.96 -8.67
C ARG A 76 -8.38 17.70 -8.59
N SER A 77 -8.46 19.00 -8.40
CA SER A 77 -7.33 19.85 -8.01
C SER A 77 -6.89 19.53 -6.58
N VAL A 78 -5.66 19.93 -6.22
CA VAL A 78 -5.17 19.78 -4.84
C VAL A 78 -6.03 20.58 -3.84
N PRO A 79 -6.47 21.82 -4.12
CA PRO A 79 -7.40 22.54 -3.24
C PRO A 79 -8.73 21.81 -3.02
N GLU A 80 -9.33 21.21 -4.06
CA GLU A 80 -10.56 20.42 -3.92
C GLU A 80 -10.35 19.16 -3.07
N LEU A 81 -9.22 18.48 -3.23
CA LEU A 81 -8.85 17.36 -2.35
C LEU A 81 -8.74 17.84 -0.89
N LYS A 82 -8.08 18.98 -0.63
CA LYS A 82 -7.96 19.52 0.73
C LYS A 82 -9.32 19.78 1.34
N LYS A 83 -10.22 20.47 0.61
CA LYS A 83 -11.58 20.75 1.06
C LYS A 83 -12.35 19.47 1.39
N LEU A 84 -12.29 18.46 0.52
CA LEU A 84 -12.92 17.16 0.75
C LEU A 84 -12.37 16.49 2.00
N VAL A 85 -11.04 16.41 2.14
CA VAL A 85 -10.40 15.76 3.30
C VAL A 85 -10.75 16.48 4.60
N HIS A 86 -10.71 17.81 4.63
CA HIS A 86 -11.08 18.56 5.85
C HIS A 86 -12.52 18.29 6.25
N ALA A 87 -13.47 18.29 5.30
CA ALA A 87 -14.85 17.94 5.58
C ALA A 87 -15.02 16.51 6.11
N LEU A 88 -14.24 15.55 5.59
CA LEU A 88 -14.23 14.16 6.06
C LEU A 88 -13.64 14.04 7.47
N VAL A 89 -12.52 14.71 7.74
CA VAL A 89 -11.89 14.72 9.07
C VAL A 89 -12.85 15.30 10.11
N ASP A 90 -13.52 16.41 9.80
CA ASP A 90 -14.50 17.01 10.71
C ASP A 90 -15.71 16.09 10.95
N LYS A 91 -16.21 15.44 9.89
CA LYS A 91 -17.34 14.50 9.98
C LYS A 91 -16.97 13.29 10.85
N ILE A 92 -15.90 12.58 10.49
CA ILE A 92 -15.47 11.34 11.16
C ILE A 92 -15.03 11.63 12.59
N GLY A 93 -14.34 12.76 12.81
CA GLY A 93 -13.89 13.18 14.14
C GLY A 93 -15.07 13.37 15.10
N ARG A 94 -16.18 13.96 14.62
CA ARG A 94 -17.42 14.09 15.42
C ARG A 94 -18.14 12.77 15.63
N GLU A 95 -18.20 11.91 14.61
CA GLU A 95 -18.93 10.63 14.67
C GLU A 95 -18.27 9.61 15.62
N HIS A 96 -16.94 9.66 15.76
CA HIS A 96 -16.16 8.63 16.47
C HIS A 96 -15.30 9.16 17.62
N ASP A 97 -15.40 10.45 17.95
CA ASP A 97 -14.56 11.14 18.96
C ASP A 97 -13.05 10.97 18.72
N PHE A 98 -12.66 10.92 17.44
CA PHE A 98 -11.25 10.79 17.06
C PHE A 98 -10.53 12.12 17.14
N GLN A 99 -9.44 12.15 17.91
CA GLN A 99 -8.55 13.31 18.00
C GLN A 99 -7.62 13.36 16.79
N VAL A 100 -7.64 14.47 16.05
CA VAL A 100 -6.75 14.73 14.92
C VAL A 100 -6.08 16.09 15.10
N GLY A 101 -4.75 16.09 14.97
CA GLY A 101 -3.94 17.29 14.96
C GLY A 101 -3.97 17.97 13.58
N ARG A 102 -2.80 18.34 13.07
CA ARG A 102 -2.67 18.98 11.75
C ARG A 102 -2.80 17.96 10.62
N THR A 103 -3.44 18.38 9.52
CA THR A 103 -3.51 17.61 8.28
C THR A 103 -2.54 18.19 7.25
N PHE A 104 -1.57 17.38 6.82
CA PHE A 104 -0.57 17.71 5.81
C PHE A 104 -0.90 17.07 4.47
N PHE A 105 -0.47 17.70 3.37
CA PHE A 105 -0.67 17.19 2.02
C PHE A 105 0.67 17.21 1.27
N ARG A 106 1.12 16.05 0.81
CA ARG A 106 2.37 15.93 0.04
C ARG A 106 2.30 14.74 -0.90
N LYS A 107 3.12 14.73 -1.95
CA LYS A 107 3.28 13.53 -2.77
C LYS A 107 4.08 12.48 -1.98
N MET A 108 3.59 11.25 -1.92
CA MET A 108 4.28 10.13 -1.28
C MET A 108 4.39 8.96 -2.25
N ASN A 109 5.44 8.15 -2.11
CA ASN A 109 5.70 7.03 -3.02
C ASN A 109 5.28 5.67 -2.43
N SER A 110 5.21 5.54 -1.10
CA SER A 110 5.01 4.26 -0.41
C SER A 110 3.69 4.13 0.34
N LYS A 111 2.92 5.22 0.51
CA LYS A 111 1.68 5.22 1.29
C LYS A 111 0.63 6.13 0.67
N TRP A 112 -0.64 5.80 0.91
CA TRP A 112 -1.80 6.64 0.57
C TRP A 112 -2.04 7.72 1.62
N ALA A 113 -1.83 7.40 2.88
CA ALA A 113 -1.80 8.37 3.97
C ALA A 113 -0.98 7.82 5.15
N SER A 114 -0.86 8.60 6.22
CA SER A 114 -0.31 8.13 7.49
C SER A 114 -0.83 8.96 8.66
N HIS A 115 -1.11 8.28 9.77
CA HIS A 115 -1.31 8.88 11.08
C HIS A 115 -0.04 8.82 11.94
N SER A 116 0.27 9.91 12.66
CA SER A 116 1.43 10.00 13.55
C SER A 116 1.03 9.90 15.02
N ARG A 117 1.95 9.48 15.89
CA ARG A 117 1.71 9.45 17.35
C ARG A 117 1.27 10.80 17.94
N ASN A 118 1.66 11.92 17.31
CA ASN A 118 1.22 13.26 17.70
C ASN A 118 -0.08 13.68 16.98
N THR A 119 -0.92 12.70 16.66
CA THR A 119 -2.24 12.80 16.02
C THR A 119 -2.32 13.53 14.67
N ASN A 120 -1.19 13.90 14.07
CA ASN A 120 -1.18 14.52 12.75
C ASN A 120 -1.47 13.51 11.64
N LEU A 121 -2.25 13.93 10.65
CA LEU A 121 -2.51 13.18 9.42
C LEU A 121 -1.62 13.71 8.29
N THR A 122 -1.10 12.81 7.49
CA THR A 122 -0.43 13.15 6.22
C THR A 122 -1.14 12.44 5.09
N ILE A 123 -1.67 13.19 4.14
CA ILE A 123 -2.43 12.69 3.00
C ILE A 123 -1.58 12.77 1.74
N ASN A 124 -1.56 11.68 0.96
CA ASN A 124 -0.90 11.69 -0.34
C ASN A 124 -1.70 12.52 -1.34
N SER A 125 -1.06 13.47 -2.02
CA SER A 125 -1.73 14.34 -2.99
C SER A 125 -2.29 13.58 -4.21
N THR A 126 -1.85 12.34 -4.44
CA THR A 126 -2.41 11.46 -5.48
C THR A 126 -3.83 10.99 -5.18
N LEU A 127 -4.32 11.11 -3.93
CA LEU A 127 -5.73 10.83 -3.60
C LEU A 127 -6.71 11.71 -4.38
N ARG A 128 -6.24 12.81 -4.98
CA ARG A 128 -7.05 13.65 -5.86
C ARG A 128 -7.64 12.87 -7.05
N PHE A 129 -7.04 11.73 -7.40
CA PHE A 129 -7.48 10.90 -8.51
C PHE A 129 -8.51 9.82 -8.13
N LEU A 130 -8.75 9.61 -6.84
CA LEU A 130 -9.65 8.55 -6.37
C LEU A 130 -11.11 9.04 -6.29
N PRO A 131 -12.10 8.15 -6.42
CA PRO A 131 -13.48 8.44 -6.01
C PRO A 131 -13.56 8.88 -4.54
N SER A 132 -14.50 9.76 -4.21
CA SER A 132 -14.65 10.32 -2.85
C SER A 132 -14.81 9.25 -1.77
N SER A 133 -15.50 8.14 -2.06
CA SER A 133 -15.66 7.03 -1.11
C SER A 133 -14.34 6.33 -0.76
N LEU A 134 -13.38 6.27 -1.69
CA LEU A 134 -12.05 5.73 -1.41
C LEU A 134 -11.20 6.75 -0.63
N VAL A 135 -11.39 8.05 -0.86
CA VAL A 135 -10.76 9.08 -0.03
C VAL A 135 -11.28 9.00 1.41
N GLU A 136 -12.59 8.89 1.59
CA GLU A 136 -13.24 8.70 2.89
C GLU A 136 -12.72 7.47 3.60
N TYR A 137 -12.62 6.32 2.92
CA TYR A 137 -12.04 5.11 3.49
C TYR A 137 -10.60 5.32 3.98
N VAL A 138 -9.74 5.96 3.18
CA VAL A 138 -8.34 6.21 3.59
C VAL A 138 -8.30 7.15 4.79
N VAL A 139 -9.08 8.25 4.78
CA VAL A 139 -9.12 9.19 5.90
C VAL A 139 -9.62 8.50 7.17
N PHE A 140 -10.71 7.73 7.08
CA PHE A 140 -11.26 6.95 8.19
C PHE A 140 -10.23 5.97 8.77
N HIS A 141 -9.56 5.20 7.89
CA HIS A 141 -8.55 4.22 8.30
C HIS A 141 -7.43 4.88 9.12
N GLU A 142 -6.91 6.01 8.63
CA GLU A 142 -5.86 6.71 9.37
C GLU A 142 -6.38 7.29 10.67
N MET A 143 -7.60 7.84 10.72
CA MET A 143 -8.16 8.38 11.95
C MET A 143 -8.48 7.30 12.99
N ALA A 144 -8.82 6.08 12.57
CA ALA A 144 -9.00 4.94 13.47
C ALA A 144 -7.72 4.60 14.26
N HIS A 145 -6.54 4.97 13.74
CA HIS A 145 -5.29 4.87 14.48
C HIS A 145 -5.19 5.80 15.71
N SER A 146 -6.08 6.77 15.85
CA SER A 146 -6.24 7.52 17.10
C SER A 146 -6.74 6.63 18.24
N ALA A 147 -7.51 5.58 17.95
CA ALA A 147 -8.02 4.63 18.95
C ALA A 147 -7.13 3.38 19.08
N GLU A 148 -6.66 2.82 17.96
CA GLU A 148 -5.80 1.62 17.95
C GLU A 148 -4.72 1.71 16.86
N MET A 149 -3.45 1.74 17.27
CA MET A 149 -2.31 1.93 16.38
C MET A 149 -1.92 0.68 15.59
N LYS A 150 -2.31 -0.52 16.06
CA LYS A 150 -1.94 -1.79 15.43
C LYS A 150 -3.16 -2.40 14.75
N HIS A 151 -3.01 -2.93 13.54
CA HIS A 151 -4.05 -3.72 12.85
C HIS A 151 -4.24 -5.11 13.49
N ASN A 152 -4.64 -5.13 14.77
CA ASN A 152 -5.01 -6.32 15.53
C ASN A 152 -6.55 -6.44 15.61
N GLU A 153 -7.08 -7.44 16.32
CA GLU A 153 -8.54 -7.68 16.41
C GLU A 153 -9.36 -6.50 16.98
N ARG A 154 -8.72 -5.57 17.71
CA ARG A 154 -9.37 -4.36 18.25
C ARG A 154 -9.53 -3.23 17.24
N PHE A 155 -8.78 -3.27 16.13
CA PHE A 155 -8.84 -2.28 15.05
C PHE A 155 -9.97 -2.62 14.08
#